data_AF-A0A5M4B6J2-F1
#
_entry.id   AF-A0A5M4B6J2-F1
#
_cell.length_a   1.000
_cell.length_b   1.000
_cell.length_c   1.000
_cell.angle_alpha   90.00
_cell.angle_beta   90.00
_cell.angle_gamma   90.00
#
_symmetry.space_group_name_H-M   'P 1'
#
loop_
_entity.id
_entity.type
_entity.pdbx_description
1 polymer ?
#
loop_
_entity_poly.entity_id
_entity_poly.type
_entity_poly.pdbx_seq_one_letter_code
_entity_poly.pdbx_strand_id
1 'polypeptide(L)'
;MKLKNLISIYGVLLLSTIGIISCVKDTDYELPNLEDLKKDIPSFDGNIVTFAQATASATTNVTPYTSNDAIEGYVVSSDEGGNFYKKIYIQNADKTAGVSVSINKSGLYTEFPVGAKVQIRLKGLTTQINNGGLEIGYDIYTSGSGRKSVGQMAEAIYKKHIYNLQEPLKTRAELTKSDTSIDVLKTNANVNQLITLKNVSFESNASGKTYHIVANDKQNGTNYNLIDANGKTITFRTSKYAKFINETVASGLLDVTGVLTKFGSTYQFMINNPKEDIISVGGGSNSETTTVTELEDSKATSSDYAVGKKVKLHGKIVIDKNKPHFRLSDGTMIQIFASSAVFKNLSEEVKNKLKLEGQEITVTGTFKDYTNPKTNATIKEIVYEKEADLVFGATPDNNDGGNSGGTNSQGNTFDFENLTTTGSNSNKYTNTGNLTVGNVTISYKARLDMDKFAINGKGLMLHNKDNPYIKITFSKGVKILKFKYKAAYNSKERKLVIYEGDETSNKKLSEVSIPKDGSGTHTMNINKNGSVTITIKSTQGQVVIDDFEWTE
;
A
#
# COMPACT_ATOMS: atom_id res chain seq x y z
N MET A 1 -10.29 -14.29 65.42
CA MET A 1 -10.67 -13.00 66.04
C MET A 1 -10.87 -11.99 64.91
N LYS A 2 -12.11 -11.85 64.41
CA LYS A 2 -12.97 -10.63 64.38
C LYS A 2 -12.32 -9.38 63.72
N LEU A 3 -12.70 -9.01 62.49
CA LEU A 3 -13.81 -8.10 62.05
C LEU A 3 -13.34 -6.61 61.98
N LYS A 4 -13.00 -6.02 60.82
CA LYS A 4 -13.80 -5.30 59.77
C LYS A 4 -14.42 -3.92 60.17
N ASN A 5 -14.34 -2.97 59.22
CA ASN A 5 -15.09 -1.70 58.98
C ASN A 5 -14.39 -0.38 59.43
N LEU A 6 -14.14 0.69 58.65
CA LEU A 6 -14.82 1.47 57.57
C LEU A 6 -16.05 2.32 58.02
N ILE A 7 -15.89 3.67 57.87
CA ILE A 7 -16.88 4.74 57.56
C ILE A 7 -17.64 5.45 58.72
N SER A 8 -17.56 6.80 58.76
CA SER A 8 -18.68 7.79 58.57
C SER A 8 -18.25 9.23 58.96
N ILE A 9 -18.03 10.21 58.07
CA ILE A 9 -18.93 11.17 57.34
C ILE A 9 -19.63 12.26 58.21
N TYR A 10 -19.45 13.53 57.75
CA TYR A 10 -20.32 14.73 57.79
C TYR A 10 -19.84 15.99 58.56
N GLY A 11 -19.73 17.09 57.81
CA GLY A 11 -19.63 18.47 58.30
C GLY A 11 -19.59 19.48 57.13
N VAL A 12 -20.76 19.89 56.63
CA VAL A 12 -20.99 20.85 55.52
C VAL A 12 -21.60 22.15 56.08
N LEU A 13 -21.24 23.31 55.49
CA LEU A 13 -21.85 24.67 55.58
C LEU A 13 -21.68 25.40 56.95
N LEU A 14 -21.45 26.74 57.08
CA LEU A 14 -22.00 27.92 56.37
C LEU A 14 -21.23 29.25 56.72
N LEU A 15 -21.11 30.17 55.74
CA LEU A 15 -20.99 31.66 55.73
C LEU A 15 -20.62 32.48 57.00
N SER A 16 -19.68 33.43 56.86
CA SER A 16 -20.00 34.87 56.71
C SER A 16 -18.76 35.79 56.57
N THR A 17 -18.98 36.86 55.82
CA THR A 17 -18.11 37.92 55.27
C THR A 17 -17.58 38.97 56.25
N ILE A 18 -16.53 39.71 55.83
CA ILE A 18 -16.06 41.11 56.09
C ILE A 18 -14.51 41.05 56.13
N GLY A 19 -13.65 41.76 55.39
CA GLY A 19 -13.69 43.01 54.64
C GLY A 19 -12.38 43.77 54.96
N ILE A 20 -11.45 43.85 53.98
CA ILE A 20 -10.33 44.82 53.72
C ILE A 20 -9.92 45.80 54.84
N ILE A 21 -8.63 46.06 55.14
CA ILE A 21 -7.70 46.92 54.38
C ILE A 21 -6.25 46.71 54.88
N SER A 22 -5.32 46.36 53.99
CA SER A 22 -3.96 46.92 54.02
C SER A 22 -3.49 47.09 52.58
N CYS A 23 -3.77 48.28 52.06
CA CYS A 23 -3.35 48.74 50.74
C CYS A 23 -1.82 48.82 50.72
N VAL A 24 -1.15 47.81 50.15
CA VAL A 24 0.15 48.03 49.54
C VAL A 24 -0.15 48.64 48.19
N LYS A 25 0.43 49.82 47.93
CA LYS A 25 0.31 50.59 46.69
C LYS A 25 0.47 49.65 45.49
N ASP A 26 -0.44 49.76 44.53
CA ASP A 26 -0.23 49.36 43.14
C ASP A 26 1.16 49.83 42.73
N THR A 27 2.11 48.90 42.66
CA THR A 27 3.23 49.08 41.75
C THR A 27 2.64 48.80 40.39
N ASP A 28 2.32 49.87 39.66
CA ASP A 28 2.06 49.86 38.23
C ASP A 28 3.23 49.16 37.54
N TYR A 29 3.16 47.83 37.44
CA TYR A 29 4.02 47.06 36.57
C TYR A 29 3.43 47.26 35.19
N GLU A 30 3.77 48.38 34.55
CA GLU A 30 3.51 48.54 33.12
C GLU A 30 4.11 47.33 32.42
N LEU A 31 3.25 46.47 31.89
CA LEU A 31 3.69 45.36 31.05
C LEU A 31 4.49 45.99 29.90
N PRO A 32 5.74 45.55 29.66
CA PRO A 32 6.56 46.14 28.60
C PRO A 32 5.76 46.11 27.30
N ASN A 33 5.73 47.25 26.60
CA ASN A 33 5.06 47.36 25.32
C ASN A 33 5.61 46.28 24.38
N LEU A 34 4.73 45.46 23.82
CA LEU A 34 5.12 44.35 22.95
C LEU A 34 5.86 44.84 21.69
N GLU A 35 5.65 46.10 21.29
CA GLU A 35 6.41 46.74 20.21
C GLU A 35 7.88 47.00 20.61
N ASP A 36 8.16 47.28 21.87
CA ASP A 36 9.53 47.54 22.38
C ASP A 36 10.36 46.26 22.50
N LEU A 37 9.72 45.09 22.40
CA LEU A 37 10.37 43.77 22.36
C LEU A 37 10.73 43.33 20.93
N LYS A 38 10.32 44.08 19.90
CA LYS A 38 10.70 43.75 18.53
C LYS A 38 12.18 44.03 18.33
N LYS A 39 12.92 42.98 17.99
CA LYS A 39 14.33 43.08 17.61
C LYS A 39 14.48 43.95 16.36
N ASP A 40 15.40 44.91 16.38
CA ASP A 40 15.73 45.68 15.18
C ASP A 40 16.19 44.75 14.05
N ILE A 41 15.46 44.80 12.93
CA ILE A 41 15.79 44.08 11.71
C ILE A 41 16.56 45.07 10.82
N PRO A 42 17.83 44.79 10.46
CA PRO A 42 18.59 45.66 9.58
C PRO A 42 17.82 45.90 8.28
N SER A 43 17.87 47.11 7.73
CA SER A 43 17.28 47.39 6.42
C SER A 43 17.87 46.45 5.34
N PHE A 44 17.07 46.13 4.33
CA PHE A 44 17.52 45.38 3.16
C PHE A 44 17.41 46.29 1.93
N ASP A 45 18.52 46.46 1.22
CA ASP A 45 18.66 47.31 0.04
C ASP A 45 18.65 46.53 -1.29
N GLY A 46 18.40 45.21 -1.20
CA GLY A 46 18.32 44.31 -2.35
C GLY A 46 16.89 44.06 -2.84
N ASN A 47 16.75 43.10 -3.76
CA ASN A 47 15.45 42.76 -4.35
C ASN A 47 14.75 41.65 -3.58
N ILE A 48 13.46 41.80 -3.28
CA ILE A 48 12.64 40.67 -2.85
C ILE A 48 12.17 39.91 -4.09
N VAL A 49 12.70 38.71 -4.30
CA VAL A 49 12.34 37.84 -5.43
C VAL A 49 11.34 36.77 -4.98
N THR A 50 10.61 36.22 -5.94
CA THR A 50 9.71 35.08 -5.69
C THR A 50 10.50 33.79 -5.47
N PHE A 51 9.87 32.82 -4.81
CA PHE A 51 10.43 31.47 -4.65
C PHE A 51 10.70 30.81 -6.01
N ALA A 52 9.84 31.06 -7.00
CA ALA A 52 10.02 30.54 -8.36
C ALA A 52 11.27 31.12 -9.03
N GLN A 53 11.52 32.42 -8.90
CA GLN A 53 12.73 33.06 -9.41
C GLN A 53 13.99 32.51 -8.74
N ALA A 54 14.01 32.44 -7.40
CA ALA A 54 15.14 31.87 -6.66
C ALA A 54 15.39 30.39 -7.01
N THR A 55 14.34 29.62 -7.24
CA THR A 55 14.45 28.21 -7.67
C THR A 55 14.99 28.10 -9.09
N ALA A 56 14.52 28.96 -10.01
CA ALA A 56 14.97 28.96 -11.40
C ALA A 56 16.44 29.36 -11.56
N SER A 57 17.01 30.12 -10.63
CA SER A 57 18.44 30.45 -10.62
C SER A 57 19.35 29.34 -10.09
N ALA A 58 18.81 28.31 -9.45
CA ALA A 58 19.60 27.21 -8.88
C ALA A 58 19.76 26.05 -9.87
N THR A 59 20.85 25.30 -9.73
CA THR A 59 21.11 24.07 -10.51
C THR A 59 21.14 22.85 -9.60
N THR A 60 21.19 21.64 -10.15
CA THR A 60 21.38 20.42 -9.36
C THR A 60 22.73 20.34 -8.65
N ASN A 61 23.74 21.07 -9.16
CA ASN A 61 25.03 21.22 -8.49
C ASN A 61 24.98 22.43 -7.54
N VAL A 62 25.60 22.27 -6.36
CA VAL A 62 25.73 23.38 -5.42
C VAL A 62 26.54 24.52 -6.02
N THR A 63 25.96 25.73 -5.96
CA THR A 63 26.55 26.95 -6.49
C THR A 63 26.34 28.13 -5.54
N PRO A 64 27.26 29.09 -5.47
CA PRO A 64 27.04 30.34 -4.76
C PRO A 64 25.92 31.18 -5.40
N TYR A 65 25.12 31.83 -4.57
CA TYR A 65 24.11 32.81 -5.00
C TYR A 65 24.71 34.21 -4.88
N THR A 66 24.83 34.93 -6.00
CA THR A 66 25.62 36.17 -6.09
C THR A 66 24.79 37.45 -6.12
N SER A 67 23.55 37.39 -6.61
CA SER A 67 22.63 38.53 -6.68
C SER A 67 22.22 38.99 -5.27
N ASN A 68 22.02 40.30 -5.10
CA ASN A 68 21.52 40.89 -3.85
C ASN A 68 20.00 40.69 -3.71
N ASP A 69 19.58 39.44 -3.62
CA ASP A 69 18.18 39.08 -3.54
C ASP A 69 17.83 38.51 -2.16
N ALA A 70 16.56 38.58 -1.80
CA ALA A 70 15.99 37.86 -0.68
C ALA A 70 14.64 37.23 -1.05
N ILE A 71 14.26 36.19 -0.32
CA ILE A 71 12.91 35.61 -0.37
C ILE A 71 12.22 35.79 0.98
N GLU A 72 10.90 35.96 0.95
CA GLU A 72 10.07 36.06 2.15
C GLU A 72 9.00 34.98 2.17
N GLY A 73 8.88 34.28 3.29
CA GLY A 73 7.93 33.18 3.44
C GLY A 73 7.66 32.83 4.88
N TYR A 74 6.81 31.82 5.09
CA TYR A 74 6.39 31.37 6.40
C TYR A 74 7.05 30.05 6.76
N VAL A 75 7.53 29.94 8.00
CA VAL A 75 8.09 28.71 8.53
C VAL A 75 7.00 27.66 8.74
N VAL A 76 7.23 26.45 8.23
CA VAL A 76 6.25 25.35 8.28
C VAL A 76 6.74 24.08 8.98
N SER A 77 7.97 24.12 9.50
CA SER A 77 8.58 23.04 10.26
C SER A 77 9.10 23.52 11.61
N SER A 78 9.16 22.63 12.59
CA SER A 78 9.72 22.86 13.91
C SER A 78 10.61 21.69 14.32
N ASP A 79 11.81 21.98 14.81
CA ASP A 79 12.71 21.00 15.41
C ASP A 79 12.39 20.71 16.88
N GLU A 80 11.36 21.34 17.46
CA GLU A 80 10.93 21.13 18.84
C GLU A 80 10.57 19.66 19.13
N GLY A 81 9.84 19.02 18.20
CA GLY A 81 9.46 17.62 18.29
C GLY A 81 10.58 16.65 17.94
N GLY A 82 11.73 17.13 17.45
CA GLY A 82 12.90 16.34 17.09
C GLY A 82 12.79 15.56 15.77
N ASN A 83 11.67 15.67 15.05
CA ASN A 83 11.51 15.00 13.74
C ASN A 83 12.29 15.71 12.62
N PHE A 84 12.42 17.04 12.72
CA PHE A 84 13.26 17.87 11.88
C PHE A 84 14.59 18.19 12.59
N TYR A 85 15.68 18.28 11.85
CA TYR A 85 17.02 18.46 12.42
C TYR A 85 17.88 19.39 11.58
N LYS A 86 18.42 20.44 12.20
CA LYS A 86 19.39 21.39 11.59
C LYS A 86 18.92 21.98 10.26
N LYS A 87 17.61 22.16 10.15
CA LYS A 87 16.96 22.62 8.92
C LYS A 87 15.58 23.17 9.26
N ILE A 88 15.20 24.25 8.59
CA ILE A 88 13.81 24.72 8.54
C ILE A 88 13.29 24.61 7.11
N TYR A 89 11.98 24.44 6.99
CA TYR A 89 11.24 24.52 5.74
C TYR A 89 10.39 25.78 5.78
N ILE A 90 10.44 26.54 4.69
CA ILE A 90 9.61 27.73 4.52
C ILE A 90 8.86 27.65 3.19
N GLN A 91 7.68 28.26 3.12
CA GLN A 91 6.89 28.35 1.90
C GLN A 91 6.41 29.78 1.65
N ASN A 92 6.07 30.09 0.40
CA ASN A 92 5.47 31.38 0.07
C ASN A 92 4.02 31.48 0.59
N ALA A 93 3.52 32.71 0.67
CA ALA A 93 2.16 33.00 1.14
C ALA A 93 1.06 32.27 0.32
N ASP A 94 1.29 32.10 -0.99
CA ASP A 94 0.32 31.52 -1.92
C ASP A 94 0.29 29.98 -1.90
N LYS A 95 1.16 29.32 -1.12
CA LYS A 95 1.22 27.85 -1.01
C LYS A 95 1.48 27.16 -2.35
N THR A 96 2.37 27.77 -3.13
CA THR A 96 2.76 27.29 -4.47
C THR A 96 4.20 26.81 -4.53
N ALA A 97 5.08 27.22 -3.62
CA ALA A 97 6.47 26.78 -3.56
C ALA A 97 7.01 26.76 -2.13
N GLY A 98 7.90 25.80 -1.87
CA GLY A 98 8.63 25.68 -0.61
C GLY A 98 10.12 25.47 -0.82
N VAL A 99 10.92 25.86 0.17
CA VAL A 99 12.38 25.68 0.17
C VAL A 99 12.84 25.10 1.49
N SER A 100 13.99 24.43 1.47
CA SER A 100 14.65 23.96 2.69
C SER A 100 15.90 24.77 2.98
N VAL A 101 16.14 25.05 4.25
CA VAL A 101 17.19 25.98 4.70
C VAL A 101 18.03 25.28 5.76
N SER A 102 19.28 24.97 5.43
CA SER A 102 20.19 24.18 6.26
C SER A 102 20.95 25.06 7.27
N ILE A 103 20.73 24.82 8.57
CA ILE A 103 21.27 25.62 9.67
C ILE A 103 21.90 24.70 10.72
N ASN A 104 23.17 24.91 11.05
CA ASN A 104 23.91 24.11 12.02
C ASN A 104 23.58 24.51 13.48
N LYS A 105 22.29 24.45 13.84
CA LYS A 105 21.79 24.77 15.18
C LYS A 105 20.57 23.89 15.50
N SER A 106 20.38 23.58 16.77
CA SER A 106 19.18 22.97 17.32
C SER A 106 18.40 23.99 18.15
N GLY A 107 17.11 23.75 18.36
CA GLY A 107 16.24 24.70 19.07
C GLY A 107 15.80 25.87 18.19
N LEU A 108 15.80 25.68 16.86
CA LEU A 108 15.41 26.70 15.90
C LEU A 108 13.96 27.17 16.08
N TYR A 109 13.08 26.31 16.62
CA TYR A 109 11.70 26.65 16.95
C TYR A 109 11.54 27.88 17.88
N THR A 110 12.56 28.21 18.67
CA THR A 110 12.54 29.38 19.57
C THR A 110 12.76 30.71 18.85
N GLU A 111 13.48 30.69 17.73
CA GLU A 111 13.76 31.89 16.90
C GLU A 111 12.84 31.96 15.68
N PHE A 112 12.46 30.80 15.16
CA PHE A 112 11.68 30.60 13.94
C PHE A 112 10.54 29.61 14.20
N PRO A 113 9.53 29.98 15.02
CA PRO A 113 8.39 29.11 15.27
C PRO A 113 7.55 28.92 14.00
N VAL A 114 6.75 27.85 13.96
CA VAL A 114 5.81 27.61 12.85
C VAL A 114 4.87 28.82 12.72
N GLY A 115 4.64 29.27 11.49
CA GLY A 115 3.83 30.44 11.20
C GLY A 115 4.61 31.76 11.19
N ALA A 116 5.86 31.79 11.64
CA ALA A 116 6.68 33.00 11.58
C ALA A 116 7.00 33.36 10.14
N LYS A 117 6.83 34.65 9.80
CA LYS A 117 7.32 35.19 8.54
C LYS A 117 8.80 35.49 8.65
N VAL A 118 9.59 35.01 7.69
CA VAL A 118 11.04 35.21 7.65
C VAL A 118 11.47 35.78 6.31
N GLN A 119 12.53 36.59 6.34
CA GLN A 119 13.29 37.02 5.16
C GLN A 119 14.62 36.28 5.12
N ILE A 120 14.93 35.64 3.99
CA ILE A 120 16.22 34.98 3.73
C ILE A 120 16.97 35.76 2.66
N ARG A 121 18.05 36.43 3.05
CA ARG A 121 18.97 37.16 2.16
C ARG A 121 19.95 36.19 1.52
N LEU A 122 19.88 36.05 0.21
CA LEU A 122 20.51 34.97 -0.54
C LEU A 122 21.96 35.26 -0.93
N LYS A 123 22.35 36.52 -1.07
CA LYS A 123 23.71 36.90 -1.49
C LYS A 123 24.78 36.29 -0.59
N GLY A 124 25.69 35.50 -1.14
CA GLY A 124 26.77 34.84 -0.41
C GLY A 124 26.38 33.52 0.26
N LEU A 125 25.12 33.10 0.15
CA LEU A 125 24.68 31.74 0.45
C LEU A 125 25.00 30.81 -0.72
N THR A 126 24.86 29.50 -0.49
CA THR A 126 24.89 28.49 -1.54
C THR A 126 23.53 27.87 -1.75
N THR A 127 23.22 27.53 -3.00
CA THR A 127 21.95 26.92 -3.38
C THR A 127 22.16 25.71 -4.29
N GLN A 128 21.21 24.79 -4.24
CA GLN A 128 21.09 23.69 -5.18
C GLN A 128 19.64 23.21 -5.29
N ILE A 129 19.30 22.54 -6.38
CA ILE A 129 18.10 21.72 -6.49
C ILE A 129 18.44 20.32 -6.00
N ASN A 130 17.99 19.97 -4.81
CA ASN A 130 18.21 18.67 -4.18
C ASN A 130 16.88 17.95 -3.99
N ASN A 131 16.81 16.70 -4.45
CA ASN A 131 15.59 15.88 -4.40
C ASN A 131 14.33 16.64 -4.88
N GLY A 132 14.45 17.44 -5.94
CA GLY A 132 13.33 18.15 -6.56
C GLY A 132 12.88 19.45 -5.88
N GLY A 133 13.56 19.90 -4.82
CA GLY A 133 13.28 21.19 -4.17
C GLY A 133 14.53 22.06 -4.04
N LEU A 134 14.34 23.37 -3.90
CA LEU A 134 15.43 24.30 -3.62
C LEU A 134 15.95 24.10 -2.18
N GLU A 135 17.25 23.91 -2.06
CA GLU A 135 17.98 23.85 -0.81
C GLU A 135 18.94 25.04 -0.72
N ILE A 136 18.89 25.74 0.42
CA ILE A 136 19.67 26.94 0.71
C ILE A 136 20.53 26.66 1.94
N GLY A 137 21.78 27.09 1.91
CA GLY A 137 22.70 26.95 3.03
C GLY A 137 23.94 27.81 2.83
N TYR A 138 25.07 27.35 3.32
CA TYR A 138 26.32 28.11 3.24
C TYR A 138 27.49 27.20 2.90
N ASP A 139 28.40 27.72 2.09
CA ASP A 139 29.54 27.00 1.53
C ASP A 139 29.17 25.71 0.78
N ILE A 140 30.20 25.10 0.20
CA ILE A 140 30.12 23.81 -0.47
C ILE A 140 30.62 22.74 0.50
N TYR A 141 29.71 21.91 1.01
CA TYR A 141 30.07 20.73 1.78
C TYR A 141 30.54 19.63 0.83
N THR A 142 31.71 19.06 1.10
CA THR A 142 32.21 17.87 0.39
C THR A 142 32.19 16.69 1.36
N SER A 143 31.38 15.68 1.05
CA SER A 143 31.32 14.44 1.84
C SER A 143 32.59 13.61 1.67
N GLY A 144 32.78 12.60 2.52
CA GLY A 144 33.93 11.68 2.44
C GLY A 144 34.02 10.90 1.11
N SER A 145 32.93 10.77 0.36
CA SER A 145 32.91 10.18 -0.98
C SER A 145 33.18 11.19 -2.11
N GLY A 146 33.52 12.44 -1.79
CA GLY A 146 33.73 13.51 -2.75
C GLY A 146 32.45 14.18 -3.28
N ARG A 147 31.26 13.70 -2.88
CA ARG A 147 30.00 14.34 -3.27
C ARG A 147 29.92 15.75 -2.68
N LYS A 148 29.69 16.74 -3.54
CA LYS A 148 29.47 18.14 -3.17
C LYS A 148 27.98 18.42 -2.95
N SER A 149 27.64 19.19 -1.92
CA SER A 149 26.28 19.66 -1.66
C SER A 149 26.28 20.99 -0.90
N VAL A 150 25.10 21.58 -0.73
CA VAL A 150 24.91 22.71 0.20
C VAL A 150 25.39 22.33 1.61
N GLY A 151 26.20 23.20 2.21
CA GLY A 151 26.61 23.10 3.61
C GLY A 151 25.63 23.77 4.58
N GLN A 152 25.81 23.51 5.87
CA GLN A 152 24.95 24.07 6.92
C GLN A 152 25.46 25.44 7.37
N MET A 153 24.57 26.42 7.52
CA MET A 153 24.90 27.73 8.07
C MET A 153 25.28 27.63 9.54
N ALA A 154 26.51 28.03 9.91
CA ALA A 154 26.87 28.26 11.31
C ALA A 154 26.07 29.44 11.89
N GLU A 155 26.02 29.54 13.22
CA GLU A 155 25.20 30.56 13.91
C GLU A 155 25.55 32.00 13.51
N ALA A 156 26.84 32.32 13.42
CA ALA A 156 27.31 33.63 12.98
C ALA A 156 26.93 33.97 11.52
N ILE A 157 26.63 32.95 10.71
CA ILE A 157 26.19 33.12 9.32
C ILE A 157 24.68 33.30 9.28
N TYR A 158 23.88 32.36 9.81
CA TYR A 158 22.42 32.47 9.63
C TYR A 158 21.86 33.76 10.26
N LYS A 159 22.44 34.27 11.35
CA LYS A 159 22.03 35.55 11.96
C LYS A 159 22.20 36.77 11.06
N LYS A 160 23.00 36.68 9.99
CA LYS A 160 23.18 37.74 8.98
C LYS A 160 22.26 37.57 7.78
N HIS A 161 21.71 36.37 7.59
CA HIS A 161 20.96 36.00 6.39
C HIS A 161 19.48 35.73 6.65
N ILE A 162 19.10 35.30 7.84
CA ILE A 162 17.73 34.92 8.18
C ILE A 162 17.21 35.83 9.27
N TYR A 163 16.14 36.55 8.98
CA TYR A 163 15.48 37.47 9.90
C TYR A 163 14.04 37.04 10.09
N ASN A 164 13.63 36.82 11.34
CA ASN A 164 12.22 36.74 11.70
C ASN A 164 11.66 38.16 11.63
N LEU A 165 10.62 38.37 10.80
CA LEU A 165 10.03 39.69 10.57
C LEU A 165 9.14 40.16 11.71
N GLN A 166 8.90 39.30 12.72
CA GLN A 166 8.15 39.62 13.94
C GLN A 166 6.71 40.08 13.65
N GLU A 167 6.16 39.63 12.53
CA GLU A 167 4.74 39.70 12.24
C GLU A 167 3.97 38.64 13.06
N PRO A 168 2.67 38.83 13.30
CA PRO A 168 1.83 37.81 13.92
C PRO A 168 1.96 36.46 13.21
N LEU A 169 2.04 35.38 14.00
CA LEU A 169 2.19 34.03 13.46
C LEU A 169 0.94 33.63 12.65
N LYS A 170 1.15 33.11 11.45
CA LYS A 170 0.07 32.44 10.71
C LYS A 170 -0.23 31.08 11.32
N THR A 171 -1.51 30.73 11.38
CA THR A 171 -1.94 29.40 11.82
C THR A 171 -1.61 28.34 10.76
N ARG A 172 -1.55 27.07 11.17
CA ARG A 172 -1.37 25.93 10.25
C ARG A 172 -2.47 25.88 9.19
N ALA A 173 -3.72 26.14 9.57
CA ALA A 173 -4.87 26.15 8.66
C ALA A 173 -4.72 27.21 7.56
N GLU A 174 -4.17 28.38 7.89
CA GLU A 174 -3.88 29.43 6.92
C GLU A 174 -2.74 29.08 5.97
N LEU A 175 -1.83 28.18 6.35
CA LEU A 175 -0.65 27.82 5.56
C LEU A 175 -0.79 26.52 4.77
N THR A 176 -1.64 25.59 5.22
CA THR A 176 -1.73 24.26 4.60
C THR A 176 -2.48 24.29 3.26
N LYS A 177 -2.05 23.43 2.33
CA LYS A 177 -2.82 22.97 1.16
C LYS A 177 -3.38 21.59 1.48
N SER A 178 -4.68 21.37 1.29
CA SER A 178 -5.32 20.10 1.65
C SER A 178 -5.96 19.39 0.48
N ASP A 179 -5.87 18.06 0.44
CA ASP A 179 -6.59 17.21 -0.51
C ASP A 179 -6.83 15.82 0.10
N THR A 180 -7.80 15.08 -0.42
CA THR A 180 -8.07 13.68 -0.07
C THR A 180 -7.22 12.70 -0.89
N SER A 181 -6.65 13.12 -2.03
CA SER A 181 -5.83 12.30 -2.90
C SER A 181 -4.34 12.53 -2.64
N ILE A 182 -3.63 11.46 -2.32
CA ILE A 182 -2.17 11.49 -2.19
C ILE A 182 -1.53 11.84 -3.54
N ASP A 183 -2.00 11.27 -4.65
CA ASP A 183 -1.38 11.48 -5.97
C ASP A 183 -1.49 12.94 -6.46
N VAL A 184 -2.57 13.65 -6.11
CA VAL A 184 -2.71 15.09 -6.40
C VAL A 184 -1.64 15.92 -5.69
N LEU A 185 -1.31 15.56 -4.45
CA LEU A 185 -0.37 16.31 -3.62
C LEU A 185 1.07 15.86 -3.79
N LYS A 186 1.32 14.60 -4.16
CA LYS A 186 2.64 13.95 -4.30
C LYS A 186 3.34 14.35 -5.59
N THR A 187 3.66 15.64 -5.72
CA THR A 187 4.33 16.21 -6.89
C THR A 187 5.54 17.05 -6.45
N ASN A 188 6.52 17.24 -7.36
CA ASN A 188 7.70 18.06 -7.06
C ASN A 188 7.32 19.51 -6.77
N ALA A 189 6.23 20.02 -7.35
CA ALA A 189 5.76 21.38 -7.09
C ALA A 189 5.43 21.59 -5.60
N ASN A 190 4.97 20.55 -4.91
CA ASN A 190 4.60 20.61 -3.50
C ASN A 190 5.74 20.23 -2.52
N VAL A 191 6.93 19.89 -3.02
CA VAL A 191 8.08 19.57 -2.15
C VAL A 191 8.42 20.79 -1.29
N ASN A 192 8.78 20.53 -0.03
CA ASN A 192 9.08 21.50 1.03
C ASN A 192 7.88 22.34 1.53
N GLN A 193 6.65 22.01 1.12
CA GLN A 193 5.44 22.73 1.57
C GLN A 193 4.68 21.97 2.65
N LEU A 194 3.88 22.72 3.43
CA LEU A 194 2.92 22.19 4.39
C LEU A 194 1.65 21.72 3.68
N ILE A 195 1.29 20.47 3.93
CA ILE A 195 0.17 19.80 3.29
C ILE A 195 -0.68 19.11 4.35
N THR A 196 -1.98 19.06 4.14
CA THR A 196 -2.91 18.21 4.92
C THR A 196 -3.49 17.13 4.01
N LEU A 197 -3.15 15.87 4.29
CA LEU A 197 -3.75 14.71 3.66
C LEU A 197 -5.02 14.33 4.43
N LYS A 198 -6.18 14.39 3.77
CA LYS A 198 -7.48 14.15 4.39
C LYS A 198 -7.94 12.70 4.25
N ASN A 199 -8.63 12.20 5.27
CA ASN A 199 -9.24 10.86 5.26
C ASN A 199 -8.26 9.73 4.90
N VAL A 200 -7.00 9.82 5.36
CA VAL A 200 -6.00 8.76 5.17
C VAL A 200 -5.98 7.82 6.37
N SER A 201 -5.43 6.62 6.23
CA SER A 201 -5.13 5.74 7.36
C SER A 201 -3.70 5.25 7.28
N PHE A 202 -3.10 4.89 8.41
CA PHE A 202 -1.87 4.12 8.38
C PHE A 202 -2.10 2.72 7.84
N GLU A 203 -1.07 2.13 7.24
CA GLU A 203 -1.08 0.72 6.86
C GLU A 203 -1.33 -0.21 8.06
N SER A 204 -1.96 -1.35 7.81
CA SER A 204 -2.41 -2.28 8.87
C SER A 204 -1.28 -2.75 9.79
N ASN A 205 -0.06 -2.88 9.25
CA ASN A 205 1.10 -3.31 10.01
C ASN A 205 1.61 -2.25 11.02
N ALA A 206 1.16 -1.00 10.93
CA ALA A 206 1.51 0.07 11.87
C ALA A 206 0.61 0.05 13.12
N SER A 207 -0.55 -0.58 13.03
CA SER A 207 -1.51 -0.68 14.14
C SER A 207 -0.88 -1.32 15.38
N GLY A 208 -1.06 -0.69 16.54
CA GLY A 208 -0.50 -1.14 17.81
C GLY A 208 1.02 -0.96 17.97
N LYS A 209 1.71 -0.40 16.96
CA LYS A 209 3.15 -0.08 17.04
C LYS A 209 3.37 1.38 17.45
N THR A 210 4.61 1.69 17.77
CA THR A 210 5.06 3.05 18.07
C THR A 210 5.59 3.76 16.81
N TYR A 211 5.68 5.09 16.84
CA TYR A 211 6.17 5.89 15.71
C TYR A 211 7.61 5.56 15.27
N HIS A 212 8.39 4.89 16.12
CA HIS A 212 9.65 4.28 15.76
C HIS A 212 9.78 2.87 16.28
N ILE A 213 10.30 1.97 15.44
CA ILE A 213 10.68 0.61 15.81
C ILE A 213 12.08 0.30 15.26
N VAL A 214 12.94 -0.30 16.09
CA VAL A 214 14.34 -0.61 15.72
C VAL A 214 14.42 -1.51 14.49
N ALA A 215 13.51 -2.47 14.36
CA ALA A 215 13.43 -3.38 13.21
C ALA A 215 13.12 -2.67 11.88
N ASN A 216 12.68 -1.41 11.92
CA ASN A 216 12.39 -0.56 10.77
C ASN A 216 13.14 0.78 10.88
N ASP A 217 14.38 0.78 11.37
CA ASP A 217 15.25 1.98 11.41
C ASP A 217 16.04 2.11 10.10
N LYS A 218 15.36 2.54 9.03
CA LYS A 218 16.02 2.87 7.77
C LYS A 218 16.62 4.28 7.87
N GLN A 219 17.95 4.35 7.86
CA GLN A 219 18.71 5.61 7.84
C GLN A 219 18.35 6.57 8.98
N ASN A 220 18.33 6.09 10.23
CA ASN A 220 18.01 6.87 11.44
C ASN A 220 16.53 7.30 11.54
N GLY A 221 15.60 6.47 11.07
CA GLY A 221 14.17 6.71 11.23
C GLY A 221 13.30 5.56 10.73
N THR A 222 12.06 5.55 11.19
CA THR A 222 11.02 4.59 10.79
C THR A 222 10.14 5.16 9.71
N ASN A 223 9.81 4.31 8.74
CA ASN A 223 8.90 4.61 7.64
C ASN A 223 7.67 3.71 7.77
N TYR A 224 6.50 4.33 7.87
CA TYR A 224 5.21 3.69 7.63
C TYR A 224 4.60 4.23 6.33
N ASN A 225 3.50 3.65 5.88
CA ASN A 225 2.68 4.19 4.81
C ASN A 225 1.40 4.82 5.34
N LEU A 226 1.07 6.00 4.84
CA LEU A 226 -0.30 6.52 4.81
C LEU A 226 -0.97 6.09 3.52
N ILE A 227 -2.26 5.77 3.61
CA ILE A 227 -3.08 5.22 2.54
C ILE A 227 -4.33 6.10 2.38
N ASP A 228 -4.58 6.61 1.18
CA ASP A 228 -5.81 7.34 0.87
C ASP A 228 -6.97 6.42 0.49
N ALA A 229 -8.17 6.97 0.30
CA ALA A 229 -9.36 6.21 -0.05
C ALA A 229 -9.26 5.49 -1.41
N ASN A 230 -8.35 5.93 -2.29
CA ASN A 230 -8.05 5.28 -3.57
C ASN A 230 -6.93 4.23 -3.43
N GLY A 231 -6.49 3.97 -2.20
CA GLY A 231 -5.40 3.06 -1.87
C GLY A 231 -4.02 3.49 -2.33
N LYS A 232 -3.84 4.76 -2.71
CA LYS A 232 -2.52 5.32 -3.02
C LYS A 232 -1.77 5.57 -1.73
N THR A 233 -0.44 5.55 -1.80
CA THR A 233 0.40 5.66 -0.62
C THR A 233 1.52 6.68 -0.70
N ILE A 234 1.86 7.15 0.49
CA ILE A 234 3.01 7.99 0.75
C ILE A 234 3.70 7.54 2.03
N THR A 235 5.03 7.58 2.01
CA THR A 235 5.84 7.25 3.18
C THR A 235 5.65 8.31 4.25
N PHE A 236 5.13 7.93 5.41
CA PHE A 236 5.19 8.73 6.63
C PHE A 236 6.50 8.42 7.35
N ARG A 237 7.34 9.44 7.56
CA ARG A 237 8.67 9.26 8.14
C ARG A 237 8.78 9.91 9.52
N THR A 238 9.28 9.10 10.47
CA THR A 238 9.65 9.54 11.82
C THR A 238 11.14 9.32 12.06
N SER A 239 11.85 10.38 12.45
CA SER A 239 13.23 10.29 12.92
C SER A 239 13.32 9.50 14.22
N LYS A 240 14.38 8.70 14.39
CA LYS A 240 14.65 8.05 15.69
C LYS A 240 14.95 9.02 16.83
N TYR A 241 15.21 10.29 16.51
CA TYR A 241 15.46 11.36 17.47
C TYR A 241 14.21 12.16 17.83
N ALA A 242 13.05 11.84 17.24
CA ALA A 242 11.80 12.48 17.60
C ALA A 242 11.44 12.19 19.07
N LYS A 243 10.85 13.16 19.76
CA LYS A 243 10.47 13.00 21.17
C LYS A 243 9.28 12.04 21.36
N PHE A 244 8.49 11.85 20.31
CA PHE A 244 7.28 11.03 20.29
C PHE A 244 7.51 9.60 19.77
N ILE A 245 8.78 9.13 19.68
CA ILE A 245 9.11 7.81 19.14
C ILE A 245 8.40 6.63 19.84
N ASN A 246 8.08 6.78 21.12
CA ASN A 246 7.44 5.76 21.94
C ASN A 246 5.90 5.90 21.99
N GLU A 247 5.35 6.95 21.38
CA GLU A 247 3.90 7.09 21.26
C GLU A 247 3.35 6.11 20.23
N THR A 248 2.15 5.60 20.47
CA THR A 248 1.47 4.68 19.56
C THR A 248 1.03 5.41 18.29
N VAL A 249 1.20 4.76 17.14
CA VAL A 249 0.71 5.25 15.86
C VAL A 249 -0.82 5.36 15.91
N ALA A 250 -1.35 6.49 15.47
CA ALA A 250 -2.80 6.71 15.43
C ALA A 250 -3.49 5.70 14.49
N SER A 251 -4.70 5.28 14.85
CA SER A 251 -5.53 4.39 14.05
C SER A 251 -6.81 5.10 13.59
N GLY A 252 -7.54 4.49 12.66
CA GLY A 252 -8.74 5.10 12.08
C GLY A 252 -8.45 5.89 10.81
N LEU A 253 -9.46 6.65 10.38
CA LEU A 253 -9.30 7.68 9.36
C LEU A 253 -8.79 8.96 10.02
N LEU A 254 -7.81 9.57 9.38
CA LEU A 254 -7.01 10.68 9.91
C LEU A 254 -6.90 11.80 8.88
N ASP A 255 -6.92 13.04 9.36
CA ASP A 255 -6.38 14.19 8.67
C ASP A 255 -4.96 14.42 9.19
N VAL A 256 -3.96 14.28 8.33
CA VAL A 256 -2.53 14.36 8.70
C VAL A 256 -1.89 15.57 8.04
N THR A 257 -1.39 16.50 8.85
CA THR A 257 -0.71 17.72 8.40
C THR A 257 0.80 17.61 8.55
N GLY A 258 1.57 17.88 7.51
CA GLY A 258 3.02 17.71 7.55
C GLY A 258 3.72 18.32 6.34
N VAL A 259 5.05 18.33 6.37
CA VAL A 259 5.86 18.81 5.27
C VAL A 259 6.10 17.67 4.29
N LEU A 260 5.77 17.88 3.02
CA LEU A 260 6.12 16.95 1.94
C LEU A 260 7.60 17.13 1.59
N THR A 261 8.41 16.14 1.92
CA THR A 261 9.84 16.10 1.59
C THR A 261 10.12 15.01 0.55
N LYS A 262 11.36 14.91 0.09
CA LYS A 262 11.78 13.87 -0.85
C LYS A 262 13.21 13.44 -0.56
N PHE A 263 13.43 12.12 -0.59
CA PHE A 263 14.73 11.49 -0.43
C PHE A 263 15.02 10.61 -1.65
N GLY A 264 15.96 11.03 -2.49
CA GLY A 264 16.14 10.43 -3.81
C GLY A 264 14.87 10.56 -4.65
N SER A 265 14.29 9.44 -5.04
CA SER A 265 13.00 9.38 -5.76
C SER A 265 11.78 9.28 -4.82
N THR A 266 11.98 9.01 -3.54
CA THR A 266 10.89 8.69 -2.60
C THR A 266 10.36 9.96 -1.93
N TYR A 267 9.08 10.28 -2.16
CA TYR A 267 8.39 11.30 -1.38
C TYR A 267 8.16 10.81 0.04
N GLN A 268 8.40 11.69 0.99
CA GLN A 268 8.26 11.43 2.42
C GLN A 268 7.37 12.51 3.02
N PHE A 269 6.54 12.13 3.98
CA PHE A 269 5.67 13.00 4.72
C PHE A 269 6.17 13.05 6.16
N MET A 270 6.56 14.24 6.62
CA MET A 270 7.15 14.43 7.95
C MET A 270 6.31 15.44 8.74
N ILE A 271 5.91 15.05 9.94
CA ILE A 271 5.16 15.91 10.86
C ILE A 271 6.09 16.58 11.87
N ASN A 272 5.63 17.65 12.51
CA ASN A 272 6.33 18.28 13.63
C ASN A 272 6.09 17.50 14.92
N ASN A 273 4.82 17.20 15.22
CA ASN A 273 4.42 16.43 16.40
C ASN A 273 3.03 15.80 16.19
N PRO A 274 2.78 14.56 16.65
CA PRO A 274 1.50 13.88 16.43
C PRO A 274 0.28 14.62 17.00
N LYS A 275 0.46 15.26 18.16
CA LYS A 275 -0.62 15.91 18.90
C LYS A 275 -1.34 17.01 18.12
N GLU A 276 -0.60 17.80 17.36
CA GLU A 276 -1.15 18.89 16.55
C GLU A 276 -1.38 18.48 15.10
N ASP A 277 -0.55 17.57 14.59
CA ASP A 277 -0.50 17.28 13.16
C ASP A 277 -1.37 16.09 12.74
N ILE A 278 -1.90 15.30 13.68
CA ILE A 278 -2.75 14.14 13.38
C ILE A 278 -4.11 14.29 14.08
N ILE A 279 -5.16 14.44 13.27
CA ILE A 279 -6.53 14.60 13.75
C ILE A 279 -7.32 13.36 13.34
N SER A 280 -7.94 12.68 14.30
CA SER A 280 -8.87 11.57 13.99
C SER A 280 -10.18 12.12 13.47
N VAL A 281 -10.64 11.61 12.33
CA VAL A 281 -11.89 12.04 11.65
C VAL A 281 -12.93 10.93 11.55
N GLY A 282 -12.60 9.70 11.96
CA GLY A 282 -13.56 8.60 12.04
C GLY A 282 -12.93 7.22 12.27
N GLY A 283 -13.79 6.23 12.51
CA GLY A 283 -13.39 4.82 12.51
C GLY A 283 -13.24 4.27 11.10
N GLY A 284 -12.29 3.36 10.88
CA GLY A 284 -12.06 2.72 9.59
C GLY A 284 -10.58 2.55 9.23
N SER A 285 -10.30 1.95 8.08
CA SER A 285 -8.97 1.90 7.50
C SER A 285 -9.11 1.84 5.99
N ASN A 286 -8.27 2.60 5.29
CA ASN A 286 -8.06 2.41 3.86
C ASN A 286 -7.13 1.20 3.65
N SER A 287 -7.23 0.60 2.46
CA SER A 287 -6.34 -0.50 2.04
C SER A 287 -5.52 -0.07 0.84
N GLU A 288 -4.25 -0.46 0.83
CA GLU A 288 -3.35 -0.22 -0.30
C GLU A 288 -3.95 -0.80 -1.59
N THR A 289 -4.14 0.04 -2.59
CA THR A 289 -4.48 -0.38 -3.94
C THR A 289 -3.19 -0.42 -4.72
N THR A 290 -2.53 -1.58 -4.71
CA THR A 290 -1.50 -1.82 -5.73
C THR A 290 -2.25 -2.07 -7.03
N THR A 291 -2.12 -1.16 -8.00
CA THR A 291 -2.52 -1.46 -9.38
C THR A 291 -1.57 -2.55 -9.87
N VAL A 292 -1.95 -3.81 -9.64
CA VAL A 292 -1.18 -4.97 -10.05
C VAL A 292 -1.37 -5.10 -11.55
N THR A 293 -0.37 -4.68 -12.32
CA THR A 293 -0.39 -4.87 -13.78
C THR A 293 -0.30 -6.36 -14.07
N GLU A 294 -1.23 -6.86 -14.88
CA GLU A 294 -1.18 -8.23 -15.39
C GLU A 294 -0.29 -8.26 -16.63
N LEU A 295 0.68 -9.16 -16.64
CA LEU A 295 1.65 -9.36 -17.70
C LEU A 295 1.65 -10.84 -18.11
N GLU A 296 1.89 -11.09 -19.39
CA GLU A 296 2.09 -12.42 -19.95
C GLU A 296 3.53 -12.51 -20.44
N ASP A 297 4.28 -13.55 -20.06
CA ASP A 297 5.68 -13.75 -20.46
C ASP A 297 5.86 -13.70 -21.99
N SER A 298 4.91 -14.28 -22.73
CA SER A 298 4.87 -14.34 -24.20
C SER A 298 4.63 -12.98 -24.89
N LYS A 299 4.27 -11.94 -24.14
CA LYS A 299 3.98 -10.58 -24.66
C LYS A 299 4.85 -9.50 -24.03
N ALA A 300 5.19 -9.65 -22.75
CA ALA A 300 5.97 -8.69 -22.00
C ALA A 300 7.42 -8.69 -22.49
N THR A 301 8.06 -7.52 -22.39
CA THR A 301 9.45 -7.28 -22.78
C THR A 301 10.22 -6.64 -21.63
N SER A 302 11.52 -6.44 -21.81
CA SER A 302 12.38 -5.72 -20.88
C SER A 302 11.89 -4.30 -20.54
N SER A 303 11.10 -3.63 -21.39
CA SER A 303 10.52 -2.32 -21.07
C SER A 303 9.38 -2.38 -20.04
N ASP A 304 8.73 -3.53 -19.88
CA ASP A 304 7.68 -3.74 -18.86
C ASP A 304 8.26 -3.93 -17.45
N TYR A 305 9.55 -4.26 -17.39
CA TYR A 305 10.33 -4.47 -16.18
C TYR A 305 10.79 -3.14 -15.59
N ALA A 306 10.11 -2.68 -14.53
CA ALA A 306 10.53 -1.54 -13.73
C ALA A 306 10.76 -1.98 -12.28
N VAL A 307 11.97 -1.77 -11.76
CA VAL A 307 12.32 -2.11 -10.36
C VAL A 307 11.35 -1.39 -9.40
N GLY A 308 10.77 -2.15 -8.48
CA GLY A 308 9.76 -1.68 -7.53
C GLY A 308 8.31 -1.80 -8.04
N LYS A 309 8.08 -2.15 -9.31
CA LYS A 309 6.73 -2.39 -9.85
C LYS A 309 6.20 -3.74 -9.35
N LYS A 310 4.99 -3.74 -8.77
CA LYS A 310 4.25 -4.96 -8.42
C LYS A 310 3.39 -5.41 -9.59
N VAL A 311 3.51 -6.66 -9.98
CA VAL A 311 2.83 -7.25 -11.15
C VAL A 311 2.25 -8.62 -10.82
N LYS A 312 1.32 -9.07 -11.65
CA LYS A 312 0.95 -10.48 -11.81
C LYS A 312 1.55 -10.91 -13.15
N LEU A 313 2.63 -11.67 -13.12
CA LEU A 313 3.25 -12.19 -14.33
C LEU A 313 2.82 -13.65 -14.49
N HIS A 314 2.09 -13.93 -15.55
CA HIS A 314 1.68 -15.26 -15.95
C HIS A 314 2.58 -15.77 -17.09
N GLY A 315 2.83 -17.08 -17.11
CA GLY A 315 3.71 -17.69 -18.08
C GLY A 315 4.13 -19.11 -17.70
N LYS A 316 5.18 -19.61 -18.35
CA LYS A 316 5.75 -20.93 -18.09
C LYS A 316 7.12 -20.82 -17.44
N ILE A 317 7.38 -21.70 -16.49
CA ILE A 317 8.69 -21.79 -15.83
C ILE A 317 9.74 -22.26 -16.84
N VAL A 318 10.84 -21.52 -16.92
CA VAL A 318 12.10 -21.94 -17.54
C VAL A 318 13.14 -22.11 -16.43
N ILE A 319 13.77 -23.28 -16.35
CA ILE A 319 14.81 -23.58 -15.37
C ILE A 319 16.17 -23.18 -15.94
N ASP A 320 16.79 -22.17 -15.35
CA ASP A 320 18.20 -21.82 -15.58
C ASP A 320 18.97 -21.98 -14.27
N LYS A 321 20.08 -22.73 -14.32
CA LYS A 321 20.97 -22.99 -13.17
C LYS A 321 20.22 -23.41 -11.90
N ASN A 322 19.27 -24.35 -12.04
CA ASN A 322 18.41 -24.89 -10.98
C ASN A 322 17.47 -23.85 -10.31
N LYS A 323 17.17 -22.75 -11.00
CA LYS A 323 16.23 -21.74 -10.52
C LYS A 323 15.13 -21.48 -11.55
N PRO A 324 13.87 -21.30 -11.11
CA PRO A 324 12.78 -20.95 -11.99
C PRO A 324 12.87 -19.51 -12.48
N HIS A 325 12.56 -19.31 -13.74
CA HIS A 325 12.47 -18.01 -14.40
C HIS A 325 11.22 -17.93 -15.27
N PHE A 326 10.77 -16.72 -15.55
CA PHE A 326 10.02 -16.43 -16.77
C PHE A 326 11.00 -16.02 -17.87
N ARG A 327 10.71 -16.43 -19.11
CA ARG A 327 11.38 -15.91 -20.31
C ARG A 327 10.42 -15.00 -21.06
N LEU A 328 10.73 -13.71 -21.09
CA LEU A 328 9.95 -12.70 -21.79
C LEU A 328 10.04 -12.86 -23.32
N SER A 329 9.15 -12.18 -24.06
CA SER A 329 9.05 -12.29 -25.51
C SER A 329 10.30 -11.78 -26.24
N ASP A 330 11.06 -10.88 -25.63
CA ASP A 330 12.37 -10.39 -26.13
C ASP A 330 13.56 -11.24 -25.65
N GLY A 331 13.30 -12.34 -24.95
CA GLY A 331 14.31 -13.25 -24.40
C GLY A 331 14.84 -12.85 -23.02
N THR A 332 14.37 -11.75 -22.42
CA THR A 332 14.76 -11.36 -21.05
C THR A 332 14.35 -12.42 -20.04
N MET A 333 15.28 -12.86 -19.19
CA MET A 333 15.02 -13.81 -18.11
C MET A 333 14.71 -13.08 -16.80
N ILE A 334 13.60 -13.45 -16.14
CA ILE A 334 13.21 -12.92 -14.82
C ILE A 334 13.12 -14.09 -13.83
N GLN A 335 14.03 -14.13 -12.85
CA GLN A 335 14.06 -15.17 -11.83
C GLN A 335 12.86 -15.07 -10.90
N ILE A 336 12.13 -16.17 -10.71
CA ILE A 336 11.04 -16.29 -9.73
C ILE A 336 11.69 -16.55 -8.37
N PHE A 337 11.62 -15.56 -7.47
CA PHE A 337 12.41 -15.57 -6.24
C PHE A 337 11.58 -15.29 -4.99
N ALA A 338 11.99 -15.92 -3.87
CA ALA A 338 11.56 -15.53 -2.54
C ALA A 338 12.72 -15.64 -1.55
N SER A 339 12.62 -14.89 -0.46
CA SER A 339 13.60 -14.98 0.64
C SER A 339 13.66 -16.40 1.22
N SER A 340 14.80 -16.77 1.80
CA SER A 340 14.97 -18.09 2.43
C SER A 340 13.94 -18.41 3.50
N ALA A 341 13.40 -17.40 4.20
CA ALA A 341 12.35 -17.59 5.20
C ALA A 341 11.01 -17.96 4.55
N VAL A 342 10.64 -17.25 3.47
CA VAL A 342 9.41 -17.52 2.71
C VAL A 342 9.49 -18.88 2.02
N PHE A 343 10.60 -19.16 1.32
CA PHE A 343 10.77 -20.41 0.57
C PHE A 343 10.72 -21.65 1.45
N LYS A 344 11.28 -21.59 2.67
CA LYS A 344 11.24 -22.71 3.64
C LYS A 344 9.81 -23.06 4.06
N ASN A 345 8.94 -22.06 4.14
CA ASN A 345 7.55 -22.20 4.59
C ASN A 345 6.59 -22.62 3.47
N LEU A 346 7.04 -22.74 2.21
CA LEU A 346 6.23 -23.27 1.13
C LEU A 346 5.92 -24.75 1.33
N SER A 347 4.74 -25.18 0.90
CA SER A 347 4.41 -26.61 0.79
C SER A 347 5.38 -27.35 -0.14
N GLU A 348 5.60 -28.65 0.11
CA GLU A 348 6.47 -29.48 -0.74
C GLU A 348 5.93 -29.60 -2.17
N GLU A 349 4.60 -29.58 -2.35
CA GLU A 349 3.97 -29.54 -3.67
C GLU A 349 4.40 -28.30 -4.46
N VAL A 350 4.32 -27.11 -3.85
CA VAL A 350 4.74 -25.85 -4.49
C VAL A 350 6.24 -25.86 -4.80
N LYS A 351 7.09 -26.34 -3.88
CA LYS A 351 8.53 -26.48 -4.13
C LYS A 351 8.84 -27.40 -5.31
N ASN A 352 8.05 -28.46 -5.51
CA ASN A 352 8.21 -29.38 -6.63
C ASN A 352 7.76 -28.73 -7.95
N LYS A 353 6.61 -28.04 -7.97
CA LYS A 353 6.13 -27.33 -9.17
C LYS A 353 7.06 -26.19 -9.59
N LEU A 354 7.66 -25.47 -8.64
CA LEU A 354 8.67 -24.43 -8.95
C LEU A 354 9.94 -24.98 -9.61
N LYS A 355 10.20 -26.29 -9.54
CA LYS A 355 11.38 -26.92 -10.15
C LYS A 355 11.05 -27.62 -11.47
N LEU A 356 9.82 -27.54 -11.92
CA LEU A 356 9.34 -28.26 -13.10
C LEU A 356 9.40 -27.36 -14.33
N GLU A 357 10.29 -27.69 -15.27
CA GLU A 357 10.40 -27.02 -16.58
C GLU A 357 9.04 -27.02 -17.29
N GLY A 358 8.63 -25.87 -17.81
CA GLY A 358 7.39 -25.66 -18.54
C GLY A 358 6.16 -25.43 -17.67
N GLN A 359 6.22 -25.63 -16.35
CA GLN A 359 5.07 -25.52 -15.46
C GLN A 359 4.45 -24.13 -15.55
N GLU A 360 3.16 -24.08 -15.87
CA GLU A 360 2.43 -22.83 -15.96
C GLU A 360 2.23 -22.24 -14.56
N ILE A 361 2.46 -20.94 -14.43
CA ILE A 361 2.37 -20.24 -13.15
C ILE A 361 2.02 -18.76 -13.35
N THR A 362 1.16 -18.24 -12.49
CA THR A 362 1.02 -16.81 -12.24
C THR A 362 1.74 -16.46 -10.95
N VAL A 363 2.67 -15.52 -11.01
CA VAL A 363 3.37 -14.98 -9.85
C VAL A 363 2.93 -13.56 -9.60
N THR A 364 2.32 -13.31 -8.45
CA THR A 364 2.11 -11.96 -7.93
C THR A 364 3.36 -11.53 -7.17
N GLY A 365 4.12 -10.57 -7.68
CA GLY A 365 5.39 -10.19 -7.07
C GLY A 365 5.86 -8.81 -7.44
N THR A 366 6.94 -8.38 -6.80
CA THR A 366 7.59 -7.08 -7.08
C THR A 366 8.89 -7.29 -7.83
N PHE A 367 9.09 -6.55 -8.92
CA PHE A 367 10.35 -6.60 -9.66
C PHE A 367 11.51 -6.01 -8.84
N LYS A 368 12.63 -6.74 -8.74
CA LYS A 368 13.87 -6.32 -8.07
C LYS A 368 15.10 -6.79 -8.83
N ASP A 369 16.12 -5.95 -8.89
CA ASP A 369 17.44 -6.35 -9.38
C ASP A 369 18.28 -6.90 -8.21
N TYR A 370 18.95 -8.04 -8.43
CA TYR A 370 19.94 -8.61 -7.53
C TYR A 370 21.31 -8.62 -8.20
N THR A 371 22.27 -7.88 -7.64
CA THR A 371 23.66 -7.91 -8.11
C THR A 371 24.42 -9.00 -7.36
N ASN A 372 24.92 -10.00 -8.09
CA ASN A 372 25.74 -11.06 -7.51
C ASN A 372 27.09 -10.47 -7.07
N PRO A 373 27.43 -10.48 -5.77
CA PRO A 373 28.65 -9.85 -5.27
C PRO A 373 29.94 -10.55 -5.73
N LYS A 374 29.86 -11.80 -6.21
CA LYS A 374 31.02 -12.57 -6.67
C LYS A 374 31.33 -12.39 -8.16
N THR A 375 30.29 -12.19 -8.98
CA THR A 375 30.42 -12.11 -10.44
C THR A 375 30.08 -10.73 -11.00
N ASN A 376 29.58 -9.82 -10.16
CA ASN A 376 29.04 -8.51 -10.51
C ASN A 376 27.91 -8.53 -11.56
N ALA A 377 27.34 -9.71 -11.84
CA ALA A 377 26.22 -9.87 -12.76
C ALA A 377 24.92 -9.45 -12.07
N THR A 378 24.09 -8.67 -12.78
CA THR A 378 22.75 -8.29 -12.30
C THR A 378 21.72 -9.30 -12.79
N ILE A 379 20.94 -9.84 -11.86
CA ILE A 379 19.84 -10.78 -12.10
C ILE A 379 18.54 -10.03 -11.87
N LYS A 380 17.64 -10.07 -12.86
CA LYS A 380 16.29 -9.53 -12.74
C LYS A 380 15.42 -10.55 -12.01
N GLU A 381 14.73 -10.13 -10.96
CA GLU A 381 13.88 -11.00 -10.15
C GLU A 381 12.43 -10.49 -10.12
N ILE A 382 11.47 -11.41 -10.02
CA ILE A 382 10.13 -11.16 -9.49
C ILE A 382 10.05 -11.80 -8.11
N VAL A 383 9.84 -10.96 -7.09
CA VAL A 383 9.88 -11.38 -5.69
C VAL A 383 8.48 -11.53 -5.13
N TYR A 384 8.10 -12.77 -4.78
CA TYR A 384 6.86 -13.09 -4.07
C TYR A 384 7.08 -13.20 -2.55
N GLU A 385 6.04 -12.99 -1.76
CA GLU A 385 6.16 -12.83 -0.30
C GLU A 385 5.48 -13.96 0.49
N LYS A 386 4.56 -14.70 -0.13
CA LYS A 386 3.83 -15.83 0.47
C LYS A 386 3.38 -16.85 -0.58
N GLU A 387 3.01 -18.05 -0.16
CA GLU A 387 2.56 -19.12 -1.07
C GLU A 387 1.35 -18.73 -1.92
N ALA A 388 0.39 -17.98 -1.34
CA ALA A 388 -0.80 -17.49 -2.04
C ALA A 388 -0.50 -16.53 -3.20
N ASP A 389 0.74 -16.04 -3.33
CA ASP A 389 1.17 -15.23 -4.46
C ASP A 389 1.52 -16.08 -5.70
N LEU A 390 1.58 -17.42 -5.55
CA LEU A 390 1.87 -18.39 -6.60
C LEU A 390 0.60 -19.15 -6.95
N VAL A 391 0.10 -18.95 -8.17
CA VAL A 391 -1.05 -19.68 -8.69
C VAL A 391 -0.57 -20.55 -9.84
N PHE A 392 -0.47 -21.86 -9.62
CA PHE A 392 -0.02 -22.80 -10.64
C PHE A 392 -1.15 -23.14 -11.60
N GLY A 393 -0.85 -23.05 -12.91
CA GLY A 393 -1.71 -23.49 -14.00
C GLY A 393 -1.44 -24.94 -14.38
N ALA A 394 -1.64 -25.27 -15.65
CA ALA A 394 -1.44 -26.60 -16.19
C ALA A 394 0.01 -27.10 -15.98
N THR A 395 0.12 -28.33 -15.50
CA THR A 395 1.39 -29.05 -15.47
C THR A 395 1.77 -29.47 -16.90
N PRO A 396 3.05 -29.41 -17.30
CA PRO A 396 3.46 -29.72 -18.66
C PRO A 396 3.29 -31.21 -18.93
N ASP A 397 2.56 -31.56 -19.98
CA ASP A 397 2.46 -32.93 -20.45
C ASP A 397 3.80 -33.33 -21.08
N ASN A 398 4.45 -34.34 -20.51
CA ASN A 398 5.56 -35.05 -21.15
C ASN A 398 5.01 -35.93 -22.28
N ASN A 399 4.58 -35.32 -23.38
CA ASN A 399 4.40 -35.98 -24.67
C ASN A 399 4.51 -34.93 -25.78
N ASP A 400 5.71 -34.85 -26.34
CA ASP A 400 6.04 -34.01 -27.48
C ASP A 400 5.29 -34.49 -28.74
N GLY A 401 4.77 -33.54 -29.51
CA GLY A 401 3.91 -33.80 -30.66
C GLY A 401 3.30 -32.50 -31.17
N GLY A 402 4.13 -31.67 -31.80
CA GLY A 402 3.76 -30.35 -32.29
C GLY A 402 2.54 -30.34 -33.22
N ASN A 403 1.68 -29.36 -33.03
CA ASN A 403 1.09 -28.62 -34.13
C ASN A 403 0.74 -27.19 -33.66
N SER A 404 1.35 -26.22 -34.32
CA SER A 404 1.06 -24.79 -34.16
C SER A 404 -0.30 -24.50 -34.79
N GLY A 405 -1.22 -23.98 -33.99
CA GLY A 405 -2.55 -23.57 -34.42
C GLY A 405 -3.16 -22.64 -33.40
N GLY A 406 -2.70 -21.38 -33.41
CA GLY A 406 -3.24 -20.35 -32.54
C GLY A 406 -4.72 -20.11 -32.80
N THR A 407 -5.51 -20.06 -31.73
CA THR A 407 -6.67 -19.17 -31.58
C THR A 407 -6.91 -18.95 -30.10
N ASN A 408 -7.01 -17.67 -29.70
CA ASN A 408 -7.35 -17.20 -28.36
C ASN A 408 -8.63 -17.85 -27.82
N SER A 409 -8.67 -18.17 -26.51
CA SER A 409 -9.91 -18.10 -25.72
C SER A 409 -9.58 -17.79 -24.26
N GLN A 410 -10.04 -16.64 -23.78
CA GLN A 410 -10.13 -16.31 -22.35
C GLN A 410 -10.92 -17.41 -21.63
N GLY A 411 -10.42 -17.91 -20.50
CA GLY A 411 -11.13 -18.91 -19.69
C GLY A 411 -12.16 -18.21 -18.79
N ASN A 412 -13.44 -18.52 -18.99
CA ASN A 412 -14.50 -18.09 -18.09
C ASN A 412 -14.57 -19.05 -16.90
N THR A 413 -14.71 -18.56 -15.66
CA THR A 413 -14.74 -19.40 -14.45
C THR A 413 -15.94 -19.10 -13.56
N PHE A 414 -16.33 -20.06 -12.72
CA PHE A 414 -17.39 -19.91 -11.74
C PHE A 414 -17.23 -20.88 -10.56
N ASP A 415 -17.44 -20.38 -9.34
CA ASP A 415 -17.44 -21.16 -8.09
C ASP A 415 -18.74 -20.95 -7.29
N PHE A 416 -18.93 -21.72 -6.22
CA PHE A 416 -20.10 -21.62 -5.35
C PHE A 416 -19.85 -20.88 -4.04
N GLU A 417 -18.74 -20.14 -3.90
CA GLU A 417 -18.31 -19.54 -2.62
C GLU A 417 -19.30 -18.48 -2.10
N ASN A 418 -20.00 -17.82 -3.03
CA ASN A 418 -21.00 -16.80 -2.71
C ASN A 418 -22.40 -17.36 -2.42
N LEU A 419 -22.63 -18.68 -2.49
CA LEU A 419 -23.93 -19.26 -2.14
C LEU A 419 -24.22 -19.11 -0.65
N THR A 420 -25.32 -18.46 -0.29
CA THR A 420 -25.76 -18.33 1.11
C THR A 420 -26.39 -19.64 1.60
N THR A 421 -25.74 -20.32 2.54
CA THR A 421 -26.22 -21.55 3.18
C THR A 421 -27.00 -21.23 4.46
N THR A 422 -28.17 -20.59 4.34
CA THR A 422 -29.00 -20.25 5.50
C THR A 422 -30.30 -21.06 5.50
N GLY A 423 -30.55 -21.81 6.58
CA GLY A 423 -31.83 -22.50 6.83
C GLY A 423 -31.74 -24.03 6.97
N SER A 424 -32.73 -24.60 7.66
CA SER A 424 -32.82 -26.02 8.07
C SER A 424 -32.90 -27.04 6.93
N ASN A 425 -32.92 -26.60 5.67
CA ASN A 425 -33.03 -27.46 4.49
C ASN A 425 -31.73 -27.56 3.67
N SER A 426 -30.64 -26.89 4.05
CA SER A 426 -29.36 -26.90 3.31
C SER A 426 -28.74 -28.29 3.15
N ASN A 427 -29.08 -29.22 4.06
CA ASN A 427 -28.64 -30.62 4.04
C ASN A 427 -29.48 -31.55 3.13
N LYS A 428 -30.55 -31.04 2.50
CA LYS A 428 -31.44 -31.80 1.60
C LYS A 428 -31.01 -31.65 0.14
N TYR A 429 -31.28 -32.66 -0.69
CA TYR A 429 -31.02 -32.62 -2.14
C TYR A 429 -32.11 -31.90 -2.96
N THR A 430 -33.05 -31.24 -2.29
CA THR A 430 -34.18 -30.54 -2.91
C THR A 430 -33.95 -29.05 -3.08
N ASN A 431 -32.80 -28.51 -2.66
CA ASN A 431 -32.54 -27.08 -2.80
C ASN A 431 -32.33 -26.75 -4.27
N THR A 432 -33.07 -25.74 -4.77
CA THR A 432 -32.96 -25.26 -6.13
C THR A 432 -32.46 -23.84 -6.18
N GLY A 433 -31.72 -23.48 -7.22
CA GLY A 433 -31.29 -22.11 -7.46
C GLY A 433 -30.87 -21.90 -8.91
N ASN A 434 -30.76 -20.62 -9.27
CA ASN A 434 -30.30 -20.18 -10.58
C ASN A 434 -29.22 -19.12 -10.39
N LEU A 435 -28.15 -19.20 -11.17
CA LEU A 435 -27.00 -18.32 -11.15
C LEU A 435 -26.65 -17.93 -12.58
N THR A 436 -26.11 -16.74 -12.78
CA THR A 436 -25.74 -16.24 -14.11
C THR A 436 -24.34 -15.65 -14.07
N VAL A 437 -23.50 -16.06 -15.01
CA VAL A 437 -22.13 -15.55 -15.20
C VAL A 437 -21.97 -15.22 -16.67
N GLY A 438 -21.98 -13.93 -17.00
CA GLY A 438 -21.98 -13.48 -18.38
C GLY A 438 -23.13 -14.09 -19.19
N ASN A 439 -22.79 -14.90 -20.19
CA ASN A 439 -23.73 -15.53 -21.12
C ASN A 439 -24.16 -16.96 -20.70
N VAL A 440 -23.75 -17.40 -19.52
CA VAL A 440 -23.98 -18.74 -18.99
C VAL A 440 -24.94 -18.71 -17.82
N THR A 441 -25.94 -19.58 -17.84
CA THR A 441 -26.89 -19.78 -16.74
C THR A 441 -26.70 -21.16 -16.12
N ILE A 442 -26.57 -21.20 -14.79
CA ILE A 442 -26.44 -22.43 -14.01
C ILE A 442 -27.69 -22.58 -13.15
N SER A 443 -28.47 -23.62 -13.41
CA SER A 443 -29.60 -24.05 -12.60
C SER A 443 -29.25 -25.33 -11.86
N TYR A 444 -29.56 -25.43 -10.58
CA TYR A 444 -29.28 -26.63 -9.83
C TYR A 444 -30.47 -27.12 -9.02
N LYS A 445 -30.47 -28.42 -8.74
CA LYS A 445 -31.20 -29.08 -7.66
C LYS A 445 -30.18 -29.90 -6.89
N ALA A 446 -29.78 -29.51 -5.68
CA ALA A 446 -28.65 -30.13 -4.98
C ALA A 446 -28.73 -29.94 -3.46
N ARG A 447 -27.82 -30.59 -2.73
CA ARG A 447 -27.51 -30.26 -1.33
C ARG A 447 -26.47 -29.15 -1.30
N LEU A 448 -26.61 -28.20 -0.38
CA LEU A 448 -25.78 -26.98 -0.26
C LEU A 448 -24.80 -27.02 0.92
N ASP A 449 -25.04 -27.89 1.90
CA ASP A 449 -24.09 -28.16 2.98
C ASP A 449 -23.18 -29.33 2.61
N MET A 450 -21.87 -29.07 2.52
CA MET A 450 -20.86 -30.03 2.08
C MET A 450 -20.22 -30.81 3.23
N ASP A 451 -20.49 -30.47 4.50
CA ASP A 451 -19.77 -31.01 5.66
C ASP A 451 -18.24 -30.90 5.41
N LYS A 452 -17.45 -31.91 5.78
CA LYS A 452 -16.00 -32.00 5.49
C LYS A 452 -15.63 -32.26 4.02
N PHE A 453 -16.59 -32.30 3.10
CA PHE A 453 -16.36 -32.70 1.69
C PHE A 453 -16.29 -31.53 0.71
N ALA A 454 -16.33 -30.28 1.19
CA ALA A 454 -16.19 -29.09 0.36
C ALA A 454 -14.93 -29.14 -0.52
N ILE A 455 -15.03 -28.49 -1.69
CA ILE A 455 -13.91 -28.21 -2.58
C ILE A 455 -13.71 -26.69 -2.47
N ASN A 456 -12.56 -26.23 -2.00
CA ASN A 456 -12.24 -24.79 -1.87
C ASN A 456 -13.17 -23.90 -1.01
N GLY A 457 -14.18 -24.46 -0.34
CA GLY A 457 -14.96 -23.75 0.68
C GLY A 457 -16.43 -24.18 0.64
N LYS A 458 -17.03 -24.14 -0.56
CA LYS A 458 -18.41 -24.58 -0.83
C LYS A 458 -18.44 -25.63 -1.95
N GLY A 459 -19.54 -25.66 -2.70
CA GLY A 459 -19.85 -26.68 -3.69
C GLY A 459 -21.32 -27.06 -3.72
N LEU A 460 -21.68 -27.88 -4.70
CA LEU A 460 -22.98 -28.54 -4.78
C LEU A 460 -22.81 -30.05 -4.67
N MET A 461 -23.53 -30.68 -3.74
CA MET A 461 -23.51 -32.14 -3.59
C MET A 461 -24.69 -32.78 -4.31
N LEU A 462 -24.36 -33.66 -5.26
CA LEU A 462 -25.30 -34.50 -5.98
C LEU A 462 -25.37 -35.88 -5.36
N HIS A 463 -26.46 -36.59 -5.64
CA HIS A 463 -26.73 -37.96 -5.20
C HIS A 463 -27.56 -38.69 -6.25
N ASN A 464 -27.51 -40.03 -6.27
CA ASN A 464 -28.29 -40.83 -7.22
C ASN A 464 -29.75 -41.06 -6.80
N LYS A 465 -30.16 -40.58 -5.62
CA LYS A 465 -31.58 -40.52 -5.20
C LYS A 465 -32.08 -39.08 -5.29
N ASP A 466 -33.38 -38.90 -5.44
CA ASP A 466 -34.07 -37.60 -5.51
C ASP A 466 -33.78 -36.76 -6.76
N ASN A 467 -33.02 -37.32 -7.71
CA ASN A 467 -32.63 -36.73 -8.99
C ASN A 467 -32.06 -35.29 -8.92
N PRO A 468 -31.10 -34.98 -8.02
CA PRO A 468 -30.39 -33.73 -8.05
C PRO A 468 -29.52 -33.61 -9.30
N TYR A 469 -29.32 -32.38 -9.77
CA TYR A 469 -28.57 -32.06 -10.98
C TYR A 469 -27.90 -30.68 -10.89
N ILE A 470 -26.89 -30.48 -11.74
CA ILE A 470 -26.38 -29.16 -12.13
C ILE A 470 -26.59 -29.04 -13.63
N LYS A 471 -27.36 -28.04 -14.05
CA LYS A 471 -27.71 -27.77 -15.45
C LYS A 471 -27.08 -26.44 -15.85
N ILE A 472 -26.30 -26.45 -16.91
CA ILE A 472 -25.52 -25.31 -17.39
C ILE A 472 -25.95 -25.01 -18.81
N THR A 473 -26.42 -23.80 -19.07
CA THR A 473 -26.83 -23.35 -20.40
C THR A 473 -25.89 -22.27 -20.89
N PHE A 474 -25.14 -22.59 -21.93
CA PHE A 474 -24.25 -21.67 -22.64
C PHE A 474 -25.01 -21.09 -23.83
N SER A 475 -25.37 -19.80 -23.79
CA SER A 475 -26.20 -19.22 -24.85
C SER A 475 -25.46 -19.03 -26.19
N LYS A 476 -24.12 -19.02 -26.19
CA LYS A 476 -23.28 -18.80 -27.38
C LYS A 476 -22.52 -20.03 -27.88
N GLY A 477 -22.48 -21.09 -27.08
CA GLY A 477 -21.68 -22.29 -27.36
C GLY A 477 -20.68 -22.57 -26.26
N VAL A 478 -20.06 -23.75 -26.33
CA VAL A 478 -18.97 -24.15 -25.44
C VAL A 478 -18.03 -25.10 -26.18
N LYS A 479 -16.74 -24.79 -26.12
CA LYS A 479 -15.66 -25.64 -26.65
C LYS A 479 -15.20 -26.61 -25.58
N ILE A 480 -14.80 -26.11 -24.42
CA ILE A 480 -14.31 -26.92 -23.30
C ILE A 480 -15.15 -26.59 -22.07
N LEU A 481 -15.58 -27.63 -21.34
CA LEU A 481 -16.15 -27.51 -20.00
C LEU A 481 -15.31 -28.31 -19.02
N LYS A 482 -14.93 -27.67 -17.93
CA LYS A 482 -14.13 -28.24 -16.85
C LYS A 482 -14.80 -27.99 -15.50
N PHE A 483 -14.73 -28.95 -14.59
CA PHE A 483 -15.21 -28.80 -13.21
C PHE A 483 -14.49 -29.75 -12.27
N LYS A 484 -14.38 -29.38 -11.00
CA LYS A 484 -13.84 -30.26 -9.95
C LYS A 484 -14.94 -31.13 -9.35
N TYR A 485 -14.55 -32.32 -8.91
CA TYR A 485 -15.42 -33.25 -8.23
C TYR A 485 -14.72 -33.93 -7.04
N LYS A 486 -15.51 -34.36 -6.05
CA LYS A 486 -15.03 -35.12 -4.88
C LYS A 486 -16.10 -36.09 -4.38
N ALA A 487 -15.71 -37.35 -4.16
CA ALA A 487 -16.59 -38.35 -3.55
C ALA A 487 -16.91 -37.98 -2.09
N ALA A 488 -18.17 -38.16 -1.67
CA ALA A 488 -18.61 -37.85 -0.31
C ALA A 488 -19.21 -39.05 0.44
N TYR A 489 -19.08 -39.02 1.77
CA TYR A 489 -19.62 -39.94 2.79
C TYR A 489 -19.16 -41.41 2.74
N ASN A 490 -19.67 -42.24 1.82
CA ASN A 490 -19.50 -43.70 1.90
C ASN A 490 -18.17 -44.22 1.30
N SER A 491 -17.72 -45.38 1.77
CA SER A 491 -16.50 -46.07 1.31
C SER A 491 -16.63 -46.86 -0.02
N LYS A 492 -17.51 -46.44 -0.94
CA LYS A 492 -17.73 -47.11 -2.25
C LYS A 492 -17.41 -46.17 -3.40
N GLU A 493 -17.21 -46.71 -4.61
CA GLU A 493 -17.08 -45.94 -5.84
C GLU A 493 -18.31 -45.01 -6.06
N ARG A 494 -18.06 -43.86 -6.68
CA ARG A 494 -19.08 -42.91 -7.13
C ARG A 494 -19.06 -42.74 -8.63
N LYS A 495 -20.19 -42.33 -9.20
CA LYS A 495 -20.29 -42.07 -10.64
C LYS A 495 -21.02 -40.77 -10.91
N LEU A 496 -20.45 -39.97 -11.81
CA LEU A 496 -21.10 -38.84 -12.46
C LEU A 496 -21.37 -39.18 -13.92
N VAL A 497 -22.51 -38.74 -14.44
CA VAL A 497 -22.80 -38.77 -15.87
C VAL A 497 -23.17 -37.37 -16.32
N ILE A 498 -22.60 -36.98 -17.46
CA ILE A 498 -22.82 -35.69 -18.08
C ILE A 498 -23.66 -35.93 -19.34
N TYR A 499 -24.76 -35.19 -19.47
CA TYR A 499 -25.70 -35.28 -20.58
C TYR A 499 -25.72 -33.97 -21.37
N GLU A 500 -25.94 -34.06 -22.67
CA GLU A 500 -26.31 -32.92 -23.52
C GLU A 500 -27.83 -32.78 -23.48
N GLY A 501 -28.34 -31.62 -23.08
CA GLY A 501 -29.75 -31.34 -22.87
C GLY A 501 -30.10 -31.09 -21.40
N ASP A 502 -31.39 -30.92 -21.14
CA ASP A 502 -31.92 -30.63 -19.80
C ASP A 502 -31.88 -31.85 -18.85
N GLU A 503 -32.48 -31.71 -17.68
CA GLU A 503 -32.55 -32.75 -16.66
C GLU A 503 -33.36 -33.99 -17.06
N THR A 504 -34.02 -34.00 -18.20
CA THR A 504 -34.72 -35.18 -18.73
C THR A 504 -33.90 -35.91 -19.80
N SER A 505 -32.81 -35.30 -20.28
CA SER A 505 -31.98 -35.87 -21.33
C SER A 505 -31.31 -37.19 -20.93
N ASN A 506 -31.23 -38.10 -21.90
CA ASN A 506 -30.47 -39.35 -21.85
C ASN A 506 -29.26 -39.35 -22.81
N LYS A 507 -28.99 -38.24 -23.52
CA LYS A 507 -27.86 -38.11 -24.45
C LYS A 507 -26.55 -37.92 -23.69
N LYS A 508 -25.94 -39.04 -23.29
CA LYS A 508 -24.68 -39.07 -22.52
C LYS A 508 -23.52 -38.51 -23.35
N LEU A 509 -22.82 -37.52 -22.80
CA LEU A 509 -21.57 -36.96 -23.32
C LEU A 509 -20.35 -37.61 -22.68
N SER A 510 -20.40 -37.83 -21.37
CA SER A 510 -19.26 -38.33 -20.60
C SER A 510 -19.73 -39.00 -19.30
N GLU A 511 -18.85 -39.80 -18.71
CA GLU A 511 -19.04 -40.40 -17.39
C GLU A 511 -17.71 -40.44 -16.64
N VAL A 512 -17.79 -40.23 -15.33
CA VAL A 512 -16.64 -40.21 -14.43
C VAL A 512 -16.87 -41.24 -13.33
N SER A 513 -16.05 -42.29 -13.32
CA SER A 513 -15.94 -43.21 -12.18
C SER A 513 -14.93 -42.66 -11.19
N ILE A 514 -15.37 -42.45 -9.95
CA ILE A 514 -14.60 -41.81 -8.90
C ILE A 514 -14.34 -42.88 -7.83
N PRO A 515 -13.07 -43.26 -7.58
CA PRO A 515 -12.74 -44.24 -6.56
C PRO A 515 -13.14 -43.74 -5.17
N LYS A 516 -13.09 -44.63 -4.17
CA LYS A 516 -13.31 -44.25 -2.77
C LYS A 516 -12.43 -43.05 -2.40
N ASP A 517 -13.04 -42.03 -1.79
CA ASP A 517 -12.39 -40.76 -1.39
C ASP A 517 -11.72 -40.00 -2.56
N GLY A 518 -12.00 -40.40 -3.80
CA GLY A 518 -11.44 -39.81 -5.01
C GLY A 518 -11.94 -38.39 -5.20
N SER A 519 -11.04 -37.54 -5.68
CA SER A 519 -11.35 -36.20 -6.16
C SER A 519 -10.53 -35.95 -7.41
N GLY A 520 -10.91 -34.94 -8.17
CA GLY A 520 -10.20 -34.58 -9.38
C GLY A 520 -10.92 -33.51 -10.16
N THR A 521 -10.47 -33.33 -11.38
CA THR A 521 -11.03 -32.36 -12.32
C THR A 521 -11.45 -33.11 -13.56
N HIS A 522 -12.71 -32.93 -13.96
CA HIS A 522 -13.21 -33.46 -15.22
C HIS A 522 -13.16 -32.37 -16.28
N THR A 523 -12.55 -32.67 -17.43
CA THR A 523 -12.49 -31.78 -18.59
C THR A 523 -13.13 -32.47 -19.78
N MET A 524 -14.00 -31.77 -20.51
CA MET A 524 -14.68 -32.27 -21.69
C MET A 524 -14.53 -31.28 -22.85
N ASN A 525 -14.14 -31.79 -24.00
CA ASN A 525 -14.22 -31.07 -25.27
C ASN A 525 -15.62 -31.28 -25.86
N ILE A 526 -16.46 -30.25 -25.79
CA ILE A 526 -17.85 -30.27 -26.26
C ILE A 526 -17.95 -29.75 -27.71
N ASN A 527 -17.22 -28.69 -28.04
CA ASN A 527 -17.14 -28.09 -29.38
C ASN A 527 -18.52 -27.86 -30.04
N LYS A 528 -19.42 -27.20 -29.31
CA LYS A 528 -20.77 -26.85 -29.80
C LYS A 528 -20.91 -25.35 -29.94
N ASN A 529 -21.47 -24.92 -31.06
CA ASN A 529 -21.80 -23.53 -31.34
C ASN A 529 -23.30 -23.28 -31.05
N GLY A 530 -23.66 -22.05 -30.72
CA GLY A 530 -25.04 -21.68 -30.41
C GLY A 530 -25.48 -22.20 -29.04
N SER A 531 -26.75 -21.98 -28.68
CA SER A 531 -27.24 -22.32 -27.34
C SER A 531 -27.13 -23.82 -27.06
N VAL A 532 -26.38 -24.19 -26.03
CA VAL A 532 -26.18 -25.59 -25.61
C VAL A 532 -26.39 -25.74 -24.11
N THR A 533 -27.15 -26.76 -23.74
CA THR A 533 -27.40 -27.11 -22.34
C THR A 533 -26.68 -28.41 -22.00
N ILE A 534 -26.00 -28.42 -20.85
CA ILE A 534 -25.26 -29.55 -20.31
C ILE A 534 -25.80 -29.85 -18.91
N THR A 535 -26.12 -31.10 -18.63
CA THR A 535 -26.61 -31.50 -17.30
C THR A 535 -25.71 -32.55 -16.68
N ILE A 536 -25.26 -32.31 -15.46
CA ILE A 536 -24.44 -33.22 -14.66
C ILE A 536 -25.31 -33.86 -13.57
N LYS A 537 -25.25 -35.18 -13.47
CA LYS A 537 -25.95 -35.96 -12.44
C LYS A 537 -25.01 -36.96 -11.80
N SER A 538 -25.23 -37.28 -10.53
CA SER A 538 -24.64 -38.48 -9.95
C SER A 538 -25.55 -39.68 -10.22
N THR A 539 -24.99 -40.74 -10.78
CA THR A 539 -25.69 -42.01 -11.00
C THR A 539 -25.32 -43.06 -9.95
N GLN A 540 -24.30 -42.80 -9.12
CA GLN A 540 -23.91 -43.67 -8.02
C GLN A 540 -23.33 -42.86 -6.85
N GLY A 541 -24.06 -42.83 -5.73
CA GLY A 541 -23.68 -42.23 -4.45
C GLY A 541 -23.54 -40.70 -4.48
N GLN A 542 -22.92 -40.13 -3.44
CA GLN A 542 -22.77 -38.68 -3.27
C GLN A 542 -21.46 -38.15 -3.89
N VAL A 543 -21.57 -37.05 -4.63
CA VAL A 543 -20.42 -36.35 -5.25
C VAL A 543 -20.60 -34.84 -5.09
N VAL A 544 -19.57 -34.17 -4.55
CA VAL A 544 -19.46 -32.72 -4.51
C VAL A 544 -18.87 -32.24 -5.83
N ILE A 545 -19.42 -31.17 -6.39
CA ILE A 545 -18.94 -30.52 -7.62
C ILE A 545 -18.73 -29.03 -7.34
N ASP A 546 -17.62 -28.49 -7.83
CA ASP A 546 -17.27 -27.07 -7.71
C ASP A 546 -16.31 -26.62 -8.84
N ASP A 547 -15.91 -25.35 -8.83
CA ASP A 547 -14.88 -24.75 -9.69
C ASP A 547 -15.08 -25.06 -11.18
N PHE A 548 -16.15 -24.52 -11.74
CA PHE A 548 -16.42 -24.59 -13.17
C PHE A 548 -15.51 -23.66 -13.97
N GLU A 549 -15.02 -24.15 -15.09
CA GLU A 549 -14.28 -23.37 -16.09
C GLU A 549 -14.77 -23.74 -17.49
N TRP A 550 -14.90 -22.77 -18.38
CA TRP A 550 -15.25 -23.04 -19.77
C TRP A 550 -14.61 -22.09 -20.77
N THR A 551 -14.59 -22.54 -22.02
CA THR A 551 -14.22 -21.73 -23.19
C THR A 551 -15.38 -21.70 -24.17
N GLU A 552 -15.66 -20.53 -24.73
CA GLU A 552 -16.71 -20.32 -25.75
C GLU A 552 -16.18 -20.52 -27.18
#